data_AF-A0AAU8A5F7-F1
#
_entry.id   AF-A0AAU8A5F7-F1
#
_cell.length_a   1.000
_cell.length_b   1.000
_cell.length_c   1.000
_cell.angle_alpha   90.00
_cell.angle_beta   90.00
_cell.angle_gamma   90.00
#
_symmetry.space_group_name_H-M   'P 1'
#
loop_
_entity.id
_entity.type
_entity.pdbx_description
1 polymer ?
#
loop_
_entity_poly.entity_id
_entity_poly.type
_entity_poly.pdbx_seq_one_letter_code
_entity_poly.pdbx_strand_id
1 'polypeptide(L)'
;MPSILVFDIETVPDVAGLRRLNNDPDSRSDADVAKAAMDARAAQTGSDFLPLYLQKIVAISCVIRRTTKDGTPQFKVGSLGQIGDDEKTIIQAFFELIEKYTPQLVSWNGSGFDLPVLHYRAMLNQVAAPRYWEMGESNDSDSKDFKWNNYINRYHMRHIDLMDVLAKHNGRANAPLDALAKLCGFPGKMGMDGSQVWPAYQAGQLEQIRQYCETDVVNTYLVYCRFQQMRGGFSHAEYEEELDFVKQQLTQEAKQGKAPWPEYLAGFAQ
;
A
#
# COMPACT_ATOMS: atom_id res chain seq x y z
N MET A 1 3.51 -8.23 -20.52
CA MET A 1 3.73 -7.26 -19.43
C MET A 1 4.07 -8.05 -18.17
N PRO A 2 5.09 -7.66 -17.38
CA PRO A 2 5.31 -8.26 -16.06
C PRO A 2 4.06 -8.06 -15.19
N SER A 3 3.81 -8.95 -14.24
CA SER A 3 2.73 -8.75 -13.27
C SER A 3 3.08 -7.54 -12.40
N ILE A 4 2.16 -6.59 -12.29
CA ILE A 4 2.28 -5.43 -11.41
C ILE A 4 1.43 -5.67 -10.17
N LEU A 5 2.01 -5.43 -9.00
CA LEU A 5 1.31 -5.42 -7.73
C LEU A 5 1.50 -4.04 -7.10
N VAL A 6 0.44 -3.23 -7.12
CA VAL A 6 0.39 -1.99 -6.36
C VAL A 6 -0.13 -2.30 -4.96
N PHE A 7 0.41 -1.67 -3.94
CA PHE A 7 -0.04 -1.88 -2.57
C PHE A 7 0.06 -0.60 -1.73
N ASP A 8 -0.69 -0.59 -0.65
CA ASP A 8 -0.75 0.43 0.40
C ASP A 8 -1.21 -0.24 1.70
N ILE A 9 -0.78 0.28 2.86
CA ILE A 9 -1.18 -0.23 4.17
C ILE A 9 -1.83 0.87 5.02
N GLU A 10 -2.78 0.46 5.85
CA GLU A 10 -3.31 1.32 6.91
C GLU A 10 -2.93 0.79 8.28
N THR A 11 -2.58 1.73 9.16
CA THR A 11 -2.01 1.41 10.47
C THR A 11 -2.68 2.18 11.60
N VAL A 12 -2.59 1.58 12.78
CA VAL A 12 -3.01 2.17 14.06
C VAL A 12 -1.86 2.04 15.06
N PRO A 13 -1.90 2.76 16.20
CA PRO A 13 -0.94 2.54 17.28
C PRO A 13 -0.89 1.08 17.72
N ASP A 14 0.32 0.51 17.81
CA ASP A 14 0.54 -0.82 18.40
C ASP A 14 0.45 -0.74 19.93
N VAL A 15 -0.78 -0.74 20.44
CA VAL A 15 -1.05 -0.68 21.89
C VAL A 15 -0.39 -1.84 22.64
N ALA A 16 -0.39 -3.04 22.07
CA ALA A 16 0.25 -4.20 22.70
C ALA A 16 1.77 -4.02 22.81
N GLY A 17 2.40 -3.50 21.74
CA GLY A 17 3.81 -3.12 21.75
C GLY A 17 4.13 -2.00 22.75
N LEU A 18 3.29 -0.96 22.79
CA LEU A 18 3.43 0.17 23.73
C LEU A 18 3.38 -0.31 25.18
N ARG A 19 2.42 -1.17 25.54
CA ARG A 19 2.33 -1.77 26.89
C ARG A 19 3.60 -2.54 27.25
N ARG A 20 4.11 -3.34 26.31
CA ARG A 20 5.32 -4.15 26.51
C ARG A 20 6.57 -3.29 26.73
N LEU A 21 6.67 -2.14 26.08
CA LEU A 21 7.83 -1.25 26.20
C LEU A 21 7.76 -0.33 27.42
N ASN A 22 6.55 0.09 27.82
CA ASN A 22 6.36 1.08 28.87
C ASN A 22 5.91 0.50 30.22
N ASN A 23 5.66 -0.82 30.29
CA ASN A 23 5.08 -1.48 31.45
C ASN A 23 3.73 -0.86 31.88
N ASP A 24 2.90 -0.45 30.92
CA ASP A 24 1.57 0.11 31.20
C ASP A 24 0.66 -0.97 31.82
N PRO A 25 -0.09 -0.65 32.89
CA PRO A 25 -0.96 -1.62 33.55
C PRO A 25 -2.14 -2.00 32.65
N ASP A 26 -2.59 -3.26 32.73
CA ASP A 26 -3.74 -3.78 31.98
C ASP A 26 -5.05 -3.03 32.30
N SER A 27 -5.13 -2.36 33.44
CA SER A 27 -6.29 -1.54 33.84
C SER A 27 -6.45 -0.26 33.03
N ARG A 28 -5.40 0.20 32.34
CA ARG A 28 -5.45 1.38 31.48
C ARG A 28 -6.13 1.03 30.18
N SER A 29 -7.01 1.88 29.63
CA SER A 29 -7.67 1.59 28.35
C SER A 29 -6.69 1.67 27.18
N ASP A 30 -6.97 0.95 26.09
CA ASP A 30 -6.14 1.01 24.87
C ASP A 30 -6.10 2.41 24.26
N ALA A 31 -7.23 3.14 24.34
CA ALA A 31 -7.32 4.53 23.92
C ALA A 31 -6.37 5.43 24.72
N ASP A 32 -6.28 5.23 26.04
CA ASP A 32 -5.41 6.04 26.91
C ASP A 32 -3.93 5.70 26.75
N VAL A 33 -3.59 4.45 26.43
CA VAL A 33 -2.22 4.03 26.11
C VAL A 33 -1.77 4.69 24.80
N ALA A 34 -2.57 4.55 23.74
CA ALA A 34 -2.29 5.16 22.44
C ALA A 34 -2.17 6.69 22.56
N LYS A 35 -3.14 7.32 23.23
CA LYS A 35 -3.15 8.77 23.42
C LYS A 35 -1.91 9.26 24.14
N ALA A 36 -1.50 8.63 25.24
CA ALA A 36 -0.32 9.09 25.97
C ALA A 36 0.97 8.92 25.16
N ALA A 37 1.09 7.85 24.36
CA ALA A 37 2.23 7.68 23.47
C ALA A 37 2.28 8.77 22.39
N MET A 38 1.13 9.09 21.79
CA MET A 38 0.97 10.16 20.80
C MET A 38 1.27 11.55 21.40
N ASP A 39 0.74 11.86 22.58
CA ASP A 39 0.99 13.12 23.28
C ASP A 39 2.49 13.27 23.63
N ALA A 40 3.14 12.21 24.11
CA ALA A 40 4.57 12.21 24.40
C ALA A 40 5.42 12.41 23.13
N ARG A 41 5.01 11.78 22.03
CA ARG A 41 5.65 11.91 20.71
C ARG A 41 5.52 13.33 20.16
N ALA A 42 4.33 13.94 20.29
CA ALA A 42 4.05 15.32 19.91
C ALA A 42 4.89 16.30 20.74
N ALA A 43 4.99 16.11 22.05
CA ALA A 43 5.83 16.94 22.92
C ALA A 43 7.33 16.88 22.54
N GLN A 44 7.82 15.72 22.09
CA GLN A 44 9.22 15.53 21.73
C GLN A 44 9.56 16.01 20.31
N THR A 45 8.65 15.85 19.35
CA THR A 45 8.96 16.01 17.92
C THR A 45 8.08 17.01 17.17
N GLY A 46 7.02 17.52 17.79
CA GLY A 46 6.02 18.37 17.15
C GLY A 46 5.02 17.60 16.27
N SER A 47 5.09 16.27 16.22
CA SER A 47 4.14 15.40 15.53
C SER A 47 3.71 14.27 16.45
N ASP A 48 2.44 13.89 16.41
CA ASP A 48 1.87 12.73 17.13
C ASP A 48 2.09 11.40 16.40
N PHE A 49 2.67 11.43 15.20
CA PHE A 49 2.93 10.25 14.40
C PHE A 49 3.98 9.35 15.05
N LEU A 50 3.55 8.14 15.42
CA LEU A 50 4.40 7.18 16.11
C LEU A 50 5.49 6.62 15.19
N PRO A 51 6.68 6.28 15.74
CA PRO A 51 7.71 5.55 15.02
C PRO A 51 7.19 4.28 14.33
N LEU A 52 7.77 3.92 13.18
CA LEU A 52 7.27 2.83 12.32
C LEU A 52 7.16 1.46 13.02
N TYR A 53 8.05 1.17 13.97
CA TYR A 53 8.00 -0.07 14.75
C TYR A 53 6.87 -0.10 15.79
N LEU A 54 6.20 1.03 16.05
CA LEU A 54 5.03 1.17 16.92
C LEU A 54 3.72 1.31 16.14
N GLN A 55 3.76 1.06 14.84
CA GLN A 55 2.57 0.95 14.01
C GLN A 55 2.09 -0.50 14.01
N LYS A 56 0.77 -0.71 13.92
CA LYS A 56 0.12 -2.01 13.75
C LYS A 56 -0.72 -1.96 12.49
N ILE A 57 -0.59 -2.95 11.62
CA ILE A 57 -1.31 -3.01 10.35
C ILE A 57 -2.76 -3.48 10.61
N VAL A 58 -3.72 -2.77 10.02
CA VAL A 58 -5.15 -3.09 10.09
C VAL A 58 -5.78 -3.31 8.71
N ALA A 59 -5.14 -2.83 7.64
CA ALA A 59 -5.51 -3.15 6.26
C ALA A 59 -4.27 -3.18 5.37
N ILE A 60 -4.31 -4.04 4.35
CA ILE A 60 -3.38 -4.03 3.22
C ILE A 60 -4.24 -4.11 1.97
N SER A 61 -4.23 -3.08 1.14
CA SER A 61 -4.93 -3.10 -0.15
C SER A 61 -3.97 -3.33 -1.29
N CYS A 62 -4.47 -3.95 -2.36
CA CYS A 62 -3.68 -4.26 -3.52
C CYS A 62 -4.44 -4.02 -4.82
N VAL A 63 -3.73 -3.58 -5.85
CA VAL A 63 -4.12 -3.78 -7.25
C VAL A 63 -3.17 -4.81 -7.86
N ILE A 64 -3.71 -5.86 -8.47
CA ILE A 64 -2.94 -6.77 -9.32
C ILE A 64 -3.34 -6.58 -10.79
N ARG A 65 -2.39 -6.08 -11.59
CA ARG A 65 -2.49 -6.03 -13.05
C ARG A 65 -1.59 -7.10 -13.65
N ARG A 66 -2.17 -8.03 -14.40
CA ARG A 66 -1.39 -9.07 -15.09
C ARG A 66 -2.07 -9.57 -16.35
N THR A 67 -1.35 -10.37 -17.11
CA THR A 67 -1.92 -11.24 -18.14
C THR A 67 -1.81 -12.67 -17.64
N THR A 68 -2.92 -13.41 -17.68
CA THR A 68 -2.97 -14.83 -17.32
C THR A 68 -2.24 -15.70 -18.34
N LYS A 69 -2.03 -16.99 -18.02
CA LYS A 69 -1.34 -17.93 -18.93
C LYS A 69 -2.10 -18.13 -20.25
N ASP A 70 -3.41 -18.00 -20.23
CA ASP A 70 -4.31 -18.05 -21.40
C ASP A 70 -4.39 -16.73 -22.17
N GLY A 71 -3.65 -15.70 -21.77
CA GLY A 71 -3.60 -14.42 -22.46
C GLY A 71 -4.67 -13.40 -22.02
N THR A 72 -5.54 -13.77 -21.06
CA THR A 72 -6.60 -12.88 -20.56
C THR A 72 -6.01 -11.79 -19.65
N PRO A 73 -6.20 -10.49 -19.95
CA PRO A 73 -5.80 -9.40 -19.06
C PRO A 73 -6.67 -9.38 -17.81
N GLN A 74 -6.04 -9.11 -16.66
CA GLN A 74 -6.71 -9.00 -15.38
C GLN A 74 -6.25 -7.72 -14.67
N PHE A 75 -7.23 -7.00 -14.12
CA PHE A 75 -7.05 -5.96 -13.13
C PHE A 75 -8.00 -6.29 -11.98
N LYS A 76 -7.44 -6.52 -10.79
CA LYS A 76 -8.23 -6.77 -9.58
C LYS A 76 -7.75 -5.83 -8.49
N VAL A 77 -8.70 -5.19 -7.82
CA VAL A 77 -8.48 -4.37 -6.64
C VAL A 77 -9.16 -5.02 -5.44
N GLY A 78 -8.53 -4.94 -4.27
CA GLY A 78 -9.14 -5.35 -3.01
C GLY A 78 -8.17 -5.36 -1.84
N SER A 79 -8.71 -5.29 -0.62
CA SER A 79 -7.95 -5.55 0.60
C SER A 79 -7.75 -7.04 0.89
N LEU A 80 -6.57 -7.39 1.40
CA LEU A 80 -6.20 -8.77 1.77
C LEU A 80 -6.94 -9.23 3.03
N GLY A 81 -7.24 -10.53 3.11
CA GLY A 81 -8.00 -11.15 4.20
C GLY A 81 -9.47 -10.71 4.27
N GLN A 82 -10.15 -11.12 5.33
CA GLN A 82 -11.51 -10.73 5.70
C GLN A 82 -11.49 -9.73 6.86
N ILE A 83 -12.60 -9.03 7.10
CA ILE A 83 -12.73 -8.22 8.32
C ILE A 83 -12.69 -9.16 9.53
N GLY A 84 -11.80 -8.85 10.48
CA GLY A 84 -11.60 -9.63 11.70
C GLY A 84 -10.46 -10.65 11.62
N ASP A 85 -9.85 -10.85 10.45
CA ASP A 85 -8.60 -11.60 10.35
C ASP A 85 -7.51 -10.92 11.19
N ASP A 86 -6.61 -11.73 11.76
CA ASP A 86 -5.49 -11.20 12.51
C ASP A 86 -4.44 -10.55 11.58
N GLU A 87 -3.58 -9.72 12.19
CA GLU A 87 -2.55 -8.99 11.46
C GLU A 87 -1.58 -9.95 10.73
N LYS A 88 -1.27 -11.10 11.35
CA LYS A 88 -0.42 -12.12 10.74
C LYS A 88 -0.99 -12.62 9.43
N THR A 89 -2.29 -12.89 9.37
CA THR A 89 -2.98 -13.42 8.20
C THR A 89 -2.86 -12.48 7.01
N ILE A 90 -3.13 -11.19 7.20
CA ILE A 90 -3.06 -10.22 6.10
C ILE A 90 -1.62 -9.96 5.64
N ILE A 91 -0.64 -9.93 6.56
CA ILE A 91 0.78 -9.79 6.21
C ILE A 91 1.29 -11.03 5.46
N GLN A 92 0.91 -12.23 5.91
CA GLN A 92 1.28 -13.47 5.24
C GLN A 92 0.71 -13.52 3.81
N ALA A 93 -0.55 -13.14 3.64
CA ALA A 93 -1.20 -13.07 2.33
C ALA A 93 -0.45 -12.12 1.37
N PHE A 94 0.05 -10.98 1.86
CA PHE A 94 0.84 -10.04 1.05
C PHE A 94 2.12 -10.69 0.53
N PHE A 95 2.91 -11.32 1.40
CA PHE A 95 4.15 -11.97 0.98
C PHE A 95 3.91 -13.23 0.14
N GLU A 96 2.79 -13.94 0.32
CA GLU A 96 2.39 -15.04 -0.55
C GLU A 96 2.07 -14.59 -1.98
N LEU A 97 1.53 -13.38 -2.18
CA LEU A 97 1.36 -12.80 -3.52
C LEU A 97 2.72 -12.56 -4.19
N ILE A 98 3.72 -12.11 -3.43
CA ILE A 98 5.08 -11.90 -3.93
C ILE A 98 5.73 -13.25 -4.28
N GLU A 99 5.62 -14.23 -3.40
CA GLU A 99 6.10 -15.60 -3.62
C GLU A 99 5.49 -16.19 -4.90
N LYS A 100 4.17 -16.09 -5.05
CA LYS A 100 3.42 -16.71 -6.14
C LYS A 100 3.65 -16.05 -7.50
N TYR A 101 3.73 -14.72 -7.53
CA TYR A 101 3.72 -13.97 -8.79
C TYR A 101 5.05 -13.33 -9.14
N THR A 102 5.97 -13.19 -8.17
CA THR A 102 7.19 -12.37 -8.30
C THR A 102 6.92 -11.07 -9.07
N PRO A 103 5.97 -10.23 -8.63
CA PRO A 103 5.53 -9.07 -9.38
C PRO A 103 6.58 -7.94 -9.33
N GLN A 104 6.46 -6.95 -10.21
CA GLN A 104 7.00 -5.62 -9.92
C GLN A 104 6.07 -4.98 -8.89
N LEU A 105 6.63 -4.61 -7.73
CA LEU A 105 5.93 -3.83 -6.72
C LEU A 105 5.90 -2.37 -7.13
N VAL A 106 4.77 -1.72 -6.89
CA VAL A 106 4.60 -0.28 -7.07
C VAL A 106 3.90 0.29 -5.84
N SER A 107 4.32 1.45 -5.35
CA SER A 107 3.73 2.08 -4.18
C SER A 107 3.89 3.60 -4.25
N TRP A 108 3.19 4.32 -3.38
CA TRP A 108 3.45 5.73 -3.09
C TRP A 108 3.98 5.88 -1.67
N ASN A 109 5.25 6.25 -1.49
CA ASN A 109 5.93 6.29 -0.17
C ASN A 109 6.13 4.91 0.50
N GLY A 110 6.01 3.82 -0.25
CA GLY A 110 6.19 2.48 0.29
C GLY A 110 7.59 2.17 0.84
N SER A 111 8.64 2.84 0.35
CA SER A 111 9.99 2.71 0.94
C SER A 111 10.14 3.52 2.22
N GLY A 112 9.40 4.61 2.35
CA GLY A 112 9.46 5.49 3.52
C GLY A 112 8.56 5.05 4.67
N PHE A 113 7.51 4.28 4.38
CA PHE A 113 6.49 3.89 5.35
C PHE A 113 6.11 2.41 5.28
N ASP A 114 5.46 1.98 4.19
CA ASP A 114 4.75 0.70 4.14
C ASP A 114 5.66 -0.52 4.31
N LEU A 115 6.72 -0.62 3.51
CA LEU A 115 7.65 -1.75 3.57
C LEU A 115 8.40 -1.81 4.91
N PRO A 116 8.98 -0.71 5.45
CA PRO A 116 9.54 -0.74 6.79
C PRO A 116 8.57 -1.23 7.88
N VAL A 117 7.30 -0.77 7.85
CA VAL A 117 6.28 -1.25 8.79
C VAL A 117 6.03 -2.75 8.58
N LEU A 118 5.82 -3.19 7.33
CA LEU A 118 5.66 -4.60 6.98
C LEU A 118 6.84 -5.44 7.46
N HIS A 119 8.08 -4.95 7.40
CA HIS A 119 9.26 -5.68 7.91
C HIS A 119 9.16 -5.91 9.41
N TYR A 120 8.91 -4.85 10.19
CA TYR A 120 8.79 -4.96 11.65
C TYR A 120 7.62 -5.87 12.03
N ARG A 121 6.46 -5.72 11.37
CA ARG A 121 5.26 -6.50 11.68
C ARG A 121 5.37 -7.95 11.22
N ALA A 122 6.05 -8.24 10.12
CA ALA A 122 6.37 -9.59 9.70
C ALA A 122 7.30 -10.29 10.71
N MET A 123 8.33 -9.60 11.21
CA MET A 123 9.19 -10.15 12.27
C MET A 123 8.41 -10.45 13.55
N LEU A 124 7.59 -9.51 14.01
CA LEU A 124 6.77 -9.68 15.23
C LEU A 124 5.74 -10.81 15.09
N ASN A 125 5.16 -10.99 13.91
CA ASN A 125 4.17 -12.04 13.61
C ASN A 125 4.78 -13.35 13.09
N GLN A 126 6.11 -13.45 13.01
CA GLN A 126 6.84 -14.62 12.52
C GLN A 126 6.39 -15.05 11.10
N VAL A 127 6.27 -14.08 10.20
CA VAL A 127 5.92 -14.31 8.79
C VAL A 127 7.19 -14.56 7.97
N ALA A 128 7.17 -15.62 7.16
CA ALA A 128 8.25 -15.92 6.21
C ALA A 128 7.99 -15.24 4.87
N ALA A 129 9.05 -14.63 4.30
CA ALA A 129 8.99 -13.92 3.02
C ALA A 129 10.26 -14.16 2.16
N PRO A 130 10.64 -15.41 1.88
CA PRO A 130 11.93 -15.73 1.27
C PRO A 130 12.11 -15.07 -0.09
N ARG A 131 11.09 -15.12 -0.97
CA ARG A 131 11.16 -14.48 -2.28
C ARG A 131 11.29 -12.96 -2.24
N TYR A 132 10.71 -12.32 -1.21
CA TYR A 132 10.85 -10.88 -1.02
C TYR A 132 12.28 -10.49 -0.63
N TRP A 133 12.91 -11.29 0.23
CA TRP A 133 14.27 -11.07 0.73
C TRP A 133 15.36 -11.65 -0.16
N GLU A 134 15.02 -12.27 -1.29
CA GLU A 134 15.99 -12.78 -2.24
C GLU A 134 16.83 -11.62 -2.83
N MET A 135 18.15 -11.73 -2.74
CA MET A 135 19.11 -10.73 -3.21
C MET A 135 20.23 -11.34 -4.06
N GLY A 136 20.04 -12.57 -4.55
CA GLY A 136 20.98 -13.34 -5.35
C GLY A 136 21.84 -14.31 -4.55
N GLU A 137 21.36 -14.74 -3.39
CA GLU A 137 22.09 -15.59 -2.45
C GLU A 137 21.64 -17.05 -2.50
N SER A 138 20.41 -17.33 -2.94
CA SER A 138 19.93 -18.72 -3.08
C SER A 138 20.53 -19.44 -4.28
N ASN A 139 20.36 -20.76 -4.30
CA ASN A 139 20.74 -21.63 -5.41
C ASN A 139 19.63 -21.78 -6.47
N ASP A 140 18.56 -20.97 -6.38
CA ASP A 140 17.47 -21.03 -7.35
C ASP A 140 17.91 -20.52 -8.72
N SER A 141 17.29 -21.04 -9.78
CA SER A 141 17.71 -20.77 -11.16
C SER A 141 17.68 -19.30 -11.54
N ASP A 142 16.81 -18.51 -10.91
CA ASP A 142 16.64 -17.08 -11.15
C ASP A 142 17.26 -16.17 -10.08
N SER A 143 17.94 -16.74 -9.08
CA SER A 143 18.62 -16.01 -8.00
C SER A 143 19.57 -14.92 -8.55
N LYS A 144 20.29 -15.22 -9.63
CA LYS A 144 21.19 -14.24 -10.29
C LYS A 144 20.48 -12.96 -10.75
N ASP A 145 19.20 -13.03 -11.11
CA ASP A 145 18.43 -11.86 -11.52
C ASP A 145 18.14 -10.94 -10.32
N PHE A 146 17.98 -11.51 -9.13
CA PHE A 146 17.76 -10.75 -7.89
C PHE A 146 19.01 -10.02 -7.40
N LYS A 147 20.21 -10.47 -7.79
CA LYS A 147 21.45 -9.73 -7.52
C LYS A 147 21.41 -8.31 -8.11
N TRP A 148 20.81 -8.16 -9.29
CA TRP A 148 20.79 -6.90 -10.05
C TRP A 148 19.43 -6.20 -10.05
N ASN A 149 18.38 -6.88 -9.59
CA ASN A 149 17.03 -6.34 -9.50
C ASN A 149 16.24 -7.10 -8.42
N ASN A 150 16.13 -6.54 -7.21
CA ASN A 150 15.42 -7.13 -6.05
C ASN A 150 14.52 -6.08 -5.37
N TYR A 151 13.74 -6.51 -4.38
CA TYR A 151 12.76 -5.65 -3.69
C TYR A 151 13.36 -4.72 -2.63
N ILE A 152 14.62 -4.92 -2.22
CA ILE A 152 15.24 -4.22 -1.09
C ILE A 152 16.06 -3.01 -1.55
N ASN A 153 16.76 -3.15 -2.67
CA ASN A 153 17.63 -2.09 -3.17
C ASN A 153 16.78 -0.96 -3.80
N ARG A 154 16.86 0.22 -3.18
CA ARG A 154 16.14 1.45 -3.57
C ARG A 154 16.28 1.84 -5.05
N TYR A 155 17.40 1.52 -5.69
CA TYR A 155 17.66 1.91 -7.09
C TYR A 155 17.29 0.83 -8.11
N HIS A 156 16.82 -0.33 -7.64
CA HIS A 156 16.31 -1.39 -8.50
C HIS A 156 14.85 -1.12 -8.86
N MET A 157 14.38 -1.69 -9.97
CA MET A 157 13.03 -1.42 -10.50
C MET A 157 12.05 -2.55 -10.16
N ARG A 158 12.45 -3.56 -9.36
CA ARG A 158 11.53 -4.61 -8.90
C ARG A 158 10.54 -4.07 -7.87
N HIS A 159 10.93 -3.05 -7.11
CA HIS A 159 10.02 -2.16 -6.39
C HIS A 159 10.19 -0.74 -6.92
N ILE A 160 9.09 -0.09 -7.29
CA ILE A 160 9.05 1.31 -7.69
C ILE A 160 8.23 2.07 -6.65
N ASP A 161 8.90 2.76 -5.74
CA ASP A 161 8.28 3.83 -4.97
C ASP A 161 8.18 5.07 -5.86
N LEU A 162 6.97 5.37 -6.34
CA LEU A 162 6.73 6.48 -7.26
C LEU A 162 7.09 7.83 -6.63
N MET A 163 6.76 8.03 -5.36
CA MET A 163 7.07 9.29 -4.69
C MET A 163 8.58 9.48 -4.62
N ASP A 164 9.32 8.44 -4.25
CA ASP A 164 10.77 8.50 -4.11
C ASP A 164 11.47 8.73 -5.46
N VAL A 165 11.06 7.99 -6.51
CA VAL A 165 11.63 8.12 -7.85
C VAL A 165 11.34 9.50 -8.45
N LEU A 166 10.10 9.99 -8.34
CA LEU A 166 9.70 11.30 -8.88
C LEU A 166 10.34 12.46 -8.13
N ALA A 167 10.50 12.33 -6.80
CA ALA A 167 11.23 13.29 -5.98
C ALA A 167 12.75 13.19 -6.16
N LYS A 168 13.22 12.33 -7.06
CA LYS A 168 14.65 12.12 -7.35
C LYS A 168 15.43 11.77 -6.08
N HIS A 169 14.82 10.95 -5.22
CA HIS A 169 15.35 10.50 -3.93
C HIS A 169 15.57 11.61 -2.89
N ASN A 170 14.99 12.80 -3.12
CA ASN A 170 15.09 13.94 -2.23
C ASN A 170 13.76 14.17 -1.51
N GLY A 171 13.70 13.83 -0.21
CA GLY A 171 12.47 13.96 0.58
C GLY A 171 11.86 15.36 0.63
N ARG A 172 12.65 16.43 0.37
CA ARG A 172 12.11 17.80 0.27
C ARG A 172 11.26 18.05 -0.97
N ALA A 173 11.39 17.20 -1.98
CA ALA A 173 10.63 17.27 -3.23
C ALA A 173 9.46 16.27 -3.26
N ASN A 174 9.18 15.59 -2.13
CA ASN A 174 8.04 14.69 -2.01
C ASN A 174 6.72 15.45 -2.23
N ALA A 175 5.78 14.80 -2.90
CA ALA A 175 4.42 15.30 -3.09
C ALA A 175 3.41 14.36 -2.43
N PRO A 176 2.23 14.85 -2.02
CA PRO A 176 1.15 13.98 -1.59
C PRO A 176 0.48 13.32 -2.79
N LEU A 177 0.12 12.03 -2.66
CA LEU A 177 -0.55 11.24 -3.70
C LEU A 177 -1.81 11.94 -4.22
N ASP A 178 -2.64 12.43 -3.29
CA ASP A 178 -3.91 13.08 -3.62
C ASP A 178 -3.73 14.27 -4.57
N ALA A 179 -2.76 15.15 -4.28
CA ALA A 179 -2.52 16.31 -5.12
C ALA A 179 -1.99 15.90 -6.50
N LEU A 180 -1.04 14.96 -6.58
CA LEU A 180 -0.51 14.55 -7.88
C LEU A 180 -1.57 13.81 -8.71
N ALA A 181 -2.38 12.96 -8.08
CA ALA A 181 -3.47 12.23 -8.73
C ALA A 181 -4.48 13.21 -9.35
N LYS A 182 -4.93 14.22 -8.57
CA LYS A 182 -5.83 15.28 -9.06
C LYS A 182 -5.20 16.12 -10.17
N LEU A 183 -3.94 16.50 -10.04
CA LEU A 183 -3.21 17.22 -11.11
C LEU A 183 -3.09 16.41 -12.41
N CYS A 184 -3.11 15.09 -12.31
CA CYS A 184 -3.12 14.17 -13.45
C CYS A 184 -4.52 13.90 -14.03
N GLY A 185 -5.57 14.50 -13.44
CA GLY A 185 -6.98 14.31 -13.83
C GLY A 185 -7.60 13.03 -13.27
N PHE A 186 -7.08 12.48 -12.18
CA PHE A 186 -7.64 11.32 -11.49
C PHE A 186 -8.45 11.74 -10.26
N PRO A 187 -9.37 10.89 -9.77
CA PRO A 187 -10.28 11.25 -8.66
C PRO A 187 -9.58 11.73 -7.38
N GLY A 188 -8.42 11.13 -7.03
CA GLY A 188 -7.77 11.38 -5.74
C GLY A 188 -8.48 10.69 -4.59
N LYS A 189 -8.27 11.18 -3.36
CA LYS A 189 -8.79 10.60 -2.11
C LYS A 189 -10.28 10.92 -1.94
N MET A 190 -11.05 9.92 -1.53
CA MET A 190 -12.49 10.02 -1.29
C MET A 190 -12.77 10.12 0.21
N GLY A 191 -12.87 11.34 0.74
CA GLY A 191 -13.47 11.63 2.05
C GLY A 191 -12.66 11.29 3.32
N MET A 192 -11.67 10.40 3.26
CA MET A 192 -10.81 10.03 4.40
C MET A 192 -9.34 10.45 4.17
N ASP A 193 -8.67 10.84 5.26
CA ASP A 193 -7.21 11.02 5.32
C ASP A 193 -6.59 10.17 6.44
N GLY A 194 -5.28 9.93 6.38
CA GLY A 194 -4.57 9.05 7.30
C GLY A 194 -4.70 9.41 8.80
N SER A 195 -4.98 10.68 9.14
CA SER A 195 -5.20 11.09 10.53
C SER A 195 -6.52 10.55 11.10
N GLN A 196 -7.47 10.17 10.25
CA GLN A 196 -8.78 9.66 10.63
C GLN A 196 -8.82 8.15 10.85
N VAL A 197 -7.75 7.42 10.49
CA VAL A 197 -7.67 5.96 10.57
C VAL A 197 -7.81 5.47 12.02
N TRP A 198 -7.13 6.13 12.97
CA TRP A 198 -7.23 5.76 14.38
C TRP A 198 -8.64 6.01 14.97
N PRO A 199 -9.25 7.21 14.82
CA PRO A 199 -10.65 7.42 15.20
C PRO A 199 -11.63 6.42 14.55
N ALA A 200 -11.49 6.15 13.25
CA ALA A 200 -12.33 5.20 12.53
C ALA A 200 -12.16 3.78 13.07
N TYR A 201 -10.94 3.37 13.40
CA TYR A 201 -10.65 2.08 14.01
C TYR A 201 -11.31 1.96 15.39
N GLN A 202 -11.22 2.99 16.23
CA GLN A 202 -11.89 3.01 17.53
C GLN A 202 -13.42 2.94 17.41
N ALA A 203 -13.98 3.47 16.32
CA ALA A 203 -15.40 3.37 16.00
C ALA A 203 -15.81 2.04 15.33
N GLY A 204 -14.88 1.10 15.12
CA GLY A 204 -15.13 -0.18 14.47
C GLY A 204 -15.33 -0.10 12.96
N GLN A 205 -14.92 0.99 12.31
CA GLN A 205 -15.17 1.29 10.90
C GLN A 205 -14.08 0.69 9.97
N LEU A 206 -13.70 -0.56 10.20
CA LEU A 206 -12.65 -1.25 9.43
C LEU A 206 -12.96 -1.35 7.93
N GLU A 207 -14.24 -1.54 7.58
CA GLU A 207 -14.68 -1.55 6.18
C GLU A 207 -14.38 -0.22 5.47
N GLN A 208 -14.57 0.91 6.16
CA GLN A 208 -14.30 2.23 5.59
C GLN A 208 -12.80 2.46 5.41
N ILE A 209 -11.98 2.02 6.38
CA ILE A 209 -10.51 2.06 6.27
C ILE A 209 -10.03 1.25 5.05
N ARG A 210 -10.60 0.05 4.85
CA ARG A 210 -10.29 -0.80 3.70
C ARG A 210 -10.68 -0.14 2.38
N GLN A 211 -11.90 0.38 2.26
CA GLN A 211 -12.37 1.07 1.06
C GLN A 211 -11.51 2.29 0.71
N TYR A 212 -11.11 3.07 1.73
CA TYR A 212 -10.18 4.18 1.56
C TYR A 212 -8.82 3.72 1.02
N CYS A 213 -8.20 2.72 1.66
CA CYS A 213 -6.94 2.12 1.22
C CYS A 213 -7.03 1.53 -0.20
N GLU A 214 -8.18 0.96 -0.58
CA GLU A 214 -8.46 0.49 -1.95
C GLU A 214 -8.46 1.65 -2.97
N THR A 215 -8.95 2.84 -2.62
CA THR A 215 -8.83 4.01 -3.52
C THR A 215 -7.39 4.49 -3.67
N ASP A 216 -6.58 4.44 -2.62
CA ASP A 216 -5.17 4.87 -2.66
C ASP A 216 -4.33 3.97 -3.55
N VAL A 217 -4.55 2.65 -3.57
CA VAL A 217 -3.87 1.75 -4.52
C VAL A 217 -4.32 1.95 -5.97
N VAL A 218 -5.59 2.30 -6.22
CA VAL A 218 -6.07 2.62 -7.57
C VAL A 218 -5.47 3.95 -8.03
N ASN A 219 -5.47 4.99 -7.20
CA ASN A 219 -4.79 6.26 -7.50
C ASN A 219 -3.31 6.04 -7.81
N THR A 220 -2.63 5.24 -6.99
CA THR A 220 -1.22 4.88 -7.20
C THR A 220 -1.02 4.16 -8.54
N TYR A 221 -1.92 3.24 -8.93
CA TYR A 221 -1.87 2.58 -10.23
C TYR A 221 -2.06 3.55 -11.40
N LEU A 222 -3.01 4.47 -11.31
CA LEU A 222 -3.26 5.46 -12.37
C LEU A 222 -2.07 6.42 -12.54
N VAL A 223 -1.46 6.85 -11.44
CA VAL A 223 -0.22 7.64 -11.46
C VAL A 223 0.93 6.82 -12.03
N TYR A 224 1.03 5.52 -11.70
CA TYR A 224 1.98 4.62 -12.35
C TYR A 224 1.77 4.57 -13.87
N CYS A 225 0.54 4.44 -14.37
CA CYS A 225 0.26 4.47 -15.81
C CYS A 225 0.72 5.79 -16.45
N ARG A 226 0.50 6.93 -15.78
CA ARG A 226 0.98 8.24 -16.26
C ARG A 226 2.51 8.31 -16.26
N PHE A 227 3.15 7.78 -15.23
CA PHE A 227 4.61 7.67 -15.16
C PHE A 227 5.15 6.79 -16.30
N GLN A 228 4.51 5.65 -16.58
CA GLN A 228 4.85 4.77 -17.70
C GLN A 228 4.76 5.50 -19.04
N GLN A 229 3.70 6.29 -19.27
CA GLN A 229 3.58 7.14 -20.45
C GLN A 229 4.74 8.14 -20.54
N MET A 230 5.03 8.87 -19.46
CA MET A 230 6.10 9.87 -19.40
C MET A 230 7.48 9.29 -19.74
N ARG A 231 7.78 8.07 -19.30
CA ARG A 231 9.06 7.40 -19.54
C ARG A 231 9.12 6.55 -20.83
N GLY A 232 8.08 6.61 -21.67
CA GLY A 232 7.98 5.83 -22.91
C GLY A 232 7.69 4.34 -22.72
N GLY A 233 7.25 3.93 -21.53
CA GLY A 233 6.75 2.58 -21.25
C GLY A 233 5.34 2.33 -21.79
N PHE A 234 4.56 3.40 -21.99
CA PHE A 234 3.32 3.40 -22.79
C PHE A 234 3.41 4.47 -23.86
N SER A 235 2.96 4.13 -25.07
CA SER A 235 2.51 5.13 -26.03
C SER A 235 1.27 5.86 -25.51
N HIS A 236 0.90 6.96 -26.15
CA HIS A 236 -0.33 7.66 -25.78
C HIS A 236 -1.58 6.77 -25.94
N ALA A 237 -1.65 6.00 -27.02
CA ALA A 237 -2.77 5.08 -27.26
C ALA A 237 -2.86 3.97 -26.20
N GLU A 238 -1.74 3.30 -25.89
CA GLU A 238 -1.71 2.25 -24.85
C GLU A 238 -2.08 2.79 -23.47
N TYR A 239 -1.69 4.02 -23.17
CA TYR A 239 -2.08 4.68 -21.93
C TYR A 239 -3.60 4.91 -21.83
N GLU A 240 -4.21 5.45 -22.88
CA GLU A 240 -5.67 5.67 -22.92
C GLU A 240 -6.44 4.33 -22.88
N GLU A 241 -5.98 3.32 -23.61
CA GLU A 241 -6.55 1.96 -23.55
C GLU A 241 -6.50 1.36 -22.14
N GLU A 242 -5.38 1.54 -21.43
CA GLU A 242 -5.24 1.05 -20.06
C GLU A 242 -6.13 1.83 -19.07
N LEU A 243 -6.29 3.15 -19.24
CA LEU A 243 -7.24 3.93 -18.45
C LEU A 243 -8.68 3.45 -18.65
N ASP A 244 -9.08 3.25 -19.90
CA ASP A 244 -10.42 2.78 -20.23
C ASP A 244 -10.66 1.37 -19.68
N PHE A 245 -9.65 0.50 -19.75
CA PHE A 245 -9.70 -0.82 -19.14
C PHE A 245 -9.94 -0.73 -17.63
N VAL A 246 -9.18 0.10 -16.90
CA VAL A 246 -9.38 0.29 -15.45
C VAL A 246 -10.79 0.81 -15.15
N LYS A 247 -11.25 1.86 -15.84
CA LYS A 247 -12.60 2.41 -15.66
C LYS A 247 -13.68 1.36 -15.88
N GLN A 248 -13.54 0.51 -16.90
CA GLN A 248 -14.47 -0.58 -17.18
C GLN A 248 -14.49 -1.62 -16.04
N GLN A 249 -13.32 -2.01 -15.52
CA GLN A 249 -13.24 -2.98 -14.42
C GLN A 249 -13.87 -2.42 -13.14
N LEU A 250 -13.56 -1.17 -12.77
CA LEU A 250 -14.19 -0.51 -11.63
C LEU A 250 -15.70 -0.33 -11.83
N THR A 251 -16.16 -0.07 -13.06
CA THR A 251 -17.60 0.01 -13.37
C THR A 251 -18.29 -1.35 -13.17
N GLN A 252 -17.61 -2.45 -13.49
CA GLN A 252 -18.15 -3.79 -13.25
C GLN A 252 -18.24 -4.10 -11.75
N GLU A 253 -17.21 -3.74 -10.97
CA GLU A 253 -17.23 -3.86 -9.51
C GLU A 253 -18.34 -2.99 -8.87
N ALA A 254 -18.53 -1.76 -9.36
CA ALA A 254 -19.61 -0.87 -8.95
C ALA A 254 -21.00 -1.48 -9.22
N LYS A 255 -21.20 -2.12 -10.39
CA LYS A 255 -22.46 -2.82 -10.73
C LYS A 255 -22.73 -4.04 -9.84
N GLN A 256 -21.70 -4.60 -9.23
CA GLN A 256 -21.82 -5.68 -8.24
C GLN A 256 -22.08 -5.14 -6.81
N GLY A 257 -22.23 -3.82 -6.66
CA GLY A 257 -22.52 -3.18 -5.38
C GLY A 257 -21.30 -2.96 -4.49
N LYS A 258 -20.08 -3.11 -5.02
CA LYS A 258 -18.87 -2.83 -4.25
C LYS A 258 -18.61 -1.32 -4.17
N ALA A 259 -18.57 -0.81 -2.94
CA ALA A 259 -18.02 0.51 -2.65
C ALA A 259 -16.48 0.44 -2.69
N PRO A 260 -15.78 1.57 -2.92
CA PRO A 260 -16.28 2.93 -3.13
C PRO A 260 -16.46 3.32 -4.62
N TRP A 261 -16.50 2.34 -5.52
CA TRP A 261 -16.36 2.57 -6.97
C TRP A 261 -17.39 3.50 -7.62
N PRO A 262 -18.69 3.52 -7.27
CA PRO A 262 -19.62 4.48 -7.84
C PRO A 262 -19.21 5.94 -7.61
N GLU A 263 -18.78 6.27 -6.40
CA GLU A 263 -18.35 7.63 -6.03
C GLU A 263 -16.98 7.95 -6.64
N TYR A 264 -16.04 7.01 -6.57
CA TYR A 264 -14.70 7.15 -7.14
C TYR A 264 -14.75 7.41 -8.65
N LEU A 265 -15.61 6.69 -9.39
CA LEU A 265 -15.78 6.87 -10.84
C LEU A 265 -16.35 8.24 -11.21
N ALA A 266 -17.18 8.85 -10.35
CA ALA A 266 -17.70 10.19 -10.58
C ALA A 266 -16.60 11.26 -10.54
N GLY A 267 -15.49 11.00 -9.84
CA GLY A 267 -14.34 11.90 -9.77
C GLY A 267 -13.50 11.97 -11.05
N PHE A 268 -13.69 11.08 -12.03
CA PHE A 268 -13.00 11.16 -13.33
C PHE A 268 -13.59 12.24 -14.27
N ALA A 269 -14.76 12.80 -13.94
CA ALA A 269 -15.51 13.73 -14.79
C ALA A 269 -15.33 15.20 -14.39
N GLN A 270 -14.54 15.49 -13.34
CA GLN A 270 -14.27 16.83 -12.81
C GLN A 270 -12.87 17.29 -13.22
#